data_AF-A0A2G6I7P8-F1
#
_entry.id   AF-A0A2G6I7P8-F1
#
_cell.length_a   1.000
_cell.length_b   1.000
_cell.length_c   1.000
_cell.angle_alpha   90.00
_cell.angle_beta   90.00
_cell.angle_gamma   90.00
#
_symmetry.space_group_name_H-M   'P 1'
#
loop_
_entity.id
_entity.type
_entity.pdbx_description
1 polymer ?
#
loop_
_entity_poly.entity_id
_entity_poly.type
_entity_poly.pdbx_seq_one_letter_code
_entity_poly.pdbx_strand_id
1 'polypeptide(L)'
;MHKLSARNPARAALAALACAFLTSAPAGGSAPKDVAFDAPPDALAPLTPEMATLDPLATEARCRSFLAALYHRHRALRSNPAWAPDDPATGPLEWVLEAFFTLPPASPGVRAADAAAGDLTRAYLDAFGPGNQADALFHDPLYRNDKSVCDGVLGLPQD
;
A
#
# COMPACT_ATOMS: atom_id res chain seq x y z
N MET A 1 -22.83 -20.16 81.59
CA MET A 1 -22.94 -20.80 80.25
C MET A 1 -24.15 -20.22 79.53
N HIS A 2 -24.01 -19.11 78.80
CA HIS A 2 -25.10 -18.52 78.01
C HIS A 2 -24.56 -17.90 76.72
N LYS A 3 -25.37 -18.12 75.66
CA LYS A 3 -25.34 -17.51 74.33
C LYS A 3 -25.54 -15.98 74.39
N LEU A 4 -25.56 -15.39 73.19
CA LEU A 4 -26.13 -14.09 72.80
C LEU A 4 -25.13 -12.94 72.89
N SER A 5 -25.16 -11.93 72.05
CA SER A 5 -25.91 -11.61 70.83
C SER A 5 -25.52 -10.17 70.53
N ALA A 6 -25.46 -9.85 69.24
CA ALA A 6 -25.71 -8.53 68.67
C ALA A 6 -24.93 -7.32 69.22
N ARG A 7 -24.28 -6.60 68.30
CA ARG A 7 -24.59 -5.19 68.02
C ARG A 7 -23.79 -4.74 66.80
N ASN A 8 -24.44 -4.75 65.64
CA ASN A 8 -24.40 -3.57 64.77
C ASN A 8 -25.31 -2.53 65.43
N PRO A 9 -25.06 -1.21 65.38
CA PRO A 9 -25.08 -0.54 64.08
C PRO A 9 -24.27 0.78 63.95
N ALA A 10 -24.06 1.13 62.68
CA ALA A 10 -24.21 2.48 62.10
C ALA A 10 -23.17 3.58 62.38
N ARG A 11 -22.88 4.25 61.25
CA ARG A 11 -22.31 5.59 61.04
C ARG A 11 -20.80 5.66 60.93
N ALA A 12 -20.23 6.47 60.06
CA ALA A 12 -20.65 7.09 58.82
C ALA A 12 -19.37 7.73 58.26
N ALA A 13 -19.21 7.65 56.94
CA ALA A 13 -18.53 8.64 56.09
C ALA A 13 -17.00 8.85 56.23
N LEU A 14 -16.48 9.37 55.12
CA LEU A 14 -15.15 9.89 54.80
C LEU A 14 -14.10 8.84 54.40
N ALA A 15 -13.94 8.52 53.12
CA ALA A 15 -13.33 9.32 52.05
C ALA A 15 -11.83 9.59 52.28
N ALA A 16 -10.98 8.88 51.54
CA ALA A 16 -9.71 9.39 51.00
C ALA A 16 -9.16 8.38 49.99
N LEU A 17 -9.38 8.68 48.70
CA LEU A 17 -8.72 8.03 47.58
C LEU A 17 -7.30 8.61 47.50
N ALA A 18 -6.29 7.84 47.90
CA ALA A 18 -4.89 8.19 47.68
C ALA A 18 -4.05 6.92 47.65
N CYS A 19 -3.59 6.54 46.46
CA CYS A 19 -2.24 6.03 46.19
C CYS A 19 -2.19 5.38 44.81
N ALA A 20 -1.59 6.08 43.85
CA ALA A 20 -0.75 5.46 42.84
C ALA A 20 0.30 6.48 42.41
N PHE A 21 1.39 6.52 43.18
CA PHE A 21 2.66 7.05 42.75
C PHE A 21 3.27 6.11 41.71
N LEU A 22 3.44 6.55 40.48
CA LEU A 22 4.44 6.06 39.53
C LEU A 22 4.99 7.29 38.81
N THR A 23 6.01 7.91 39.40
CA THR A 23 7.38 7.91 38.88
C THR A 23 7.53 8.54 37.50
N SER A 24 7.99 9.79 37.55
CA SER A 24 8.58 10.63 36.52
C SER A 24 9.44 9.93 35.46
N ALA A 25 9.27 10.34 34.20
CA ALA A 25 10.32 10.38 33.20
C ALA A 25 10.28 11.76 32.49
N PRO A 26 11.40 12.49 32.39
CA PRO A 26 11.48 13.71 31.60
C PRO A 26 11.83 13.33 30.15
N ALA A 27 10.97 13.66 29.20
CA ALA A 27 11.33 13.68 27.79
C ALA A 27 11.09 15.08 27.25
N GLY A 28 11.99 15.98 27.62
CA GLY A 28 12.28 17.15 26.80
C GLY A 28 12.94 16.65 25.52
N GLY A 29 12.23 16.80 24.41
CA GLY A 29 12.71 16.55 23.07
C GLY A 29 11.76 17.26 22.13
N SER A 30 12.07 18.53 21.86
CA SER A 30 11.38 19.36 20.87
C SER A 30 11.34 18.61 19.55
N ALA A 31 10.20 18.00 19.24
CA ALA A 31 9.88 17.64 17.87
C ALA A 31 9.94 18.94 17.06
N PRO A 32 10.65 18.99 15.92
CA PRO A 32 10.51 20.12 15.03
C PRO A 32 9.04 20.18 14.62
N LYS A 33 8.37 21.23 15.11
CA LYS A 33 7.19 21.78 14.47
C LYS A 33 7.57 22.13 13.04
N ASP A 34 6.60 21.98 12.16
CA ASP A 34 6.57 22.56 10.83
C ASP A 34 7.38 21.81 9.77
N VAL A 35 6.88 20.62 9.40
CA VAL A 35 6.68 20.36 7.97
C VAL A 35 5.20 20.59 7.73
N ALA A 36 4.86 21.83 7.39
CA ALA A 36 3.59 22.15 6.76
C ALA A 36 3.43 21.20 5.57
N PHE A 37 2.36 20.41 5.58
CA PHE A 37 2.01 19.52 4.49
C PHE A 37 1.36 20.35 3.38
N ASP A 38 2.17 21.19 2.73
CA ASP A 38 1.80 22.01 1.57
C ASP A 38 2.35 21.37 0.29
N ALA A 39 1.76 20.23 -0.09
CA ALA A 39 1.67 19.69 -1.45
C ALA A 39 0.79 18.42 -1.39
N PRO A 40 -0.13 18.15 -2.35
CA PRO A 40 -0.61 16.78 -2.53
C PRO A 40 0.61 15.92 -2.89
N PRO A 41 0.92 14.84 -2.16
CA PRO A 41 2.07 14.02 -2.48
C PRO A 41 1.84 13.37 -3.84
N ASP A 42 2.78 13.62 -4.75
CA ASP A 42 3.31 12.60 -5.64
C ASP A 42 2.33 11.95 -6.64
N ALA A 43 2.05 12.64 -7.75
CA ALA A 43 1.76 11.91 -8.98
C ALA A 43 2.98 11.02 -9.27
N LEU A 44 2.78 9.70 -9.36
CA LEU A 44 3.84 8.76 -9.78
C LEU A 44 4.56 9.32 -11.01
N ALA A 45 5.81 9.74 -10.82
CA ALA A 45 6.60 10.28 -11.91
C ALA A 45 6.88 9.16 -12.92
N PRO A 46 6.66 9.34 -14.24
CA PRO A 46 6.87 8.27 -15.21
C PRO A 46 8.28 7.67 -15.10
N LEU A 47 8.38 6.33 -15.18
CA LEU A 47 9.67 5.65 -15.25
C LEU A 47 10.44 6.10 -16.49
N THR A 48 11.75 6.25 -16.38
CA THR A 48 12.60 6.48 -17.57
C THR A 48 13.59 5.33 -17.74
N PRO A 49 14.06 5.05 -18.97
CA PRO A 49 15.11 4.06 -19.21
C PRO A 49 16.40 4.35 -18.43
N GLU A 50 16.71 5.62 -18.18
CA GLU A 50 17.87 6.03 -17.39
C GLU A 50 17.74 5.58 -15.92
N MET A 51 16.53 5.58 -15.35
CA MET A 51 16.30 5.06 -14.00
C MET A 51 16.68 3.59 -13.90
N ALA A 52 16.32 2.77 -14.91
CA ALA A 52 16.70 1.36 -14.96
C ALA A 52 18.21 1.16 -15.04
N THR A 53 18.94 2.13 -15.60
CA THR A 53 20.41 2.09 -15.69
C THR A 53 21.08 2.53 -14.39
N LEU A 54 20.53 3.56 -13.73
CA LEU A 54 21.08 4.14 -12.50
C LEU A 54 20.78 3.30 -11.27
N ASP A 55 19.54 2.82 -11.15
CA ASP A 55 19.08 1.97 -10.06
C ASP A 55 18.20 0.83 -10.59
N PRO A 56 18.82 -0.25 -11.09
CA PRO A 56 18.09 -1.37 -11.66
C PRO A 56 17.23 -2.11 -10.62
N LEU A 57 17.65 -2.16 -9.35
CA LEU A 57 16.93 -2.90 -8.31
C LEU A 57 15.68 -2.14 -7.87
N ALA A 58 15.77 -0.83 -7.66
CA ALA A 58 14.59 -0.01 -7.35
C ALA A 58 13.64 0.06 -8.55
N THR A 59 14.17 0.11 -9.77
CA THR A 59 13.33 0.10 -10.97
C THR A 59 12.60 -1.23 -11.14
N GLU A 60 13.27 -2.37 -10.94
CA GLU A 60 12.60 -3.68 -10.95
C GLU A 60 11.53 -3.78 -9.86
N ALA A 61 11.82 -3.32 -8.64
CA ALA A 61 10.85 -3.29 -7.54
C ALA A 61 9.60 -2.49 -7.93
N ARG A 62 9.78 -1.27 -8.46
CA ARG A 62 8.68 -0.43 -8.93
C ARG A 62 7.91 -1.07 -10.09
N CYS A 63 8.59 -1.75 -11.01
CA CYS A 63 7.93 -2.48 -12.10
C CYS A 63 7.10 -3.67 -11.60
N ARG A 64 7.54 -4.34 -10.54
CA ARG A 64 6.74 -5.39 -9.89
C ARG A 64 5.49 -4.82 -9.23
N SER A 65 5.57 -3.66 -8.55
CA SER A 65 4.38 -2.95 -8.03
C SER A 65 3.42 -2.51 -9.13
N PHE A 66 3.95 -2.03 -10.27
CA PHE A 66 3.15 -1.73 -11.47
C PHE A 66 2.37 -2.97 -11.94
N LEU A 67 3.06 -4.10 -12.12
CA LEU A 67 2.44 -5.35 -12.57
C LEU A 67 1.40 -5.87 -11.56
N ALA A 68 1.66 -5.74 -10.26
CA ALA A 68 0.69 -6.07 -9.22
C ALA A 68 -0.56 -5.20 -9.29
N ALA A 69 -0.43 -3.89 -9.54
CA ALA A 69 -1.55 -2.98 -9.71
C ALA A 69 -2.41 -3.36 -10.94
N LEU A 70 -1.77 -3.71 -12.06
CA LEU A 70 -2.49 -4.21 -13.24
C LEU A 70 -3.23 -5.52 -12.96
N TYR A 71 -2.63 -6.44 -12.20
CA TYR A 71 -3.27 -7.69 -11.80
C TYR A 71 -4.50 -7.43 -10.94
N HIS A 72 -4.41 -6.53 -9.96
CA HIS A 72 -5.54 -6.13 -9.13
C HIS A 72 -6.66 -5.49 -9.96
N ARG A 73 -6.32 -4.62 -10.92
CA ARG A 73 -7.29 -4.02 -11.83
C ARG A 73 -7.97 -5.05 -12.71
N HIS A 74 -7.21 -5.97 -13.30
CA HIS A 74 -7.76 -7.08 -14.07
C HIS A 74 -8.74 -7.93 -13.24
N ARG A 75 -8.41 -8.24 -11.98
CA ARG A 75 -9.34 -8.93 -11.07
C ARG A 75 -10.61 -8.12 -10.79
N ALA A 76 -10.48 -6.81 -10.59
CA ALA A 76 -11.63 -5.93 -10.37
C ALA A 76 -12.55 -5.91 -11.60
N LEU A 77 -12.00 -5.78 -12.81
CA LEU A 77 -12.75 -5.84 -14.06
C LEU A 77 -13.50 -7.17 -14.19
N ARG A 78 -12.83 -8.31 -14.00
CA ARG A 78 -13.46 -9.64 -14.09
C ARG A 78 -14.54 -9.90 -13.05
N SER A 79 -14.51 -9.18 -11.93
CA SER A 79 -15.55 -9.28 -10.91
C SER A 79 -16.80 -8.44 -11.23
N ASN A 80 -16.74 -7.57 -12.24
CA ASN A 80 -17.88 -6.78 -12.69
C ASN A 80 -18.84 -7.68 -13.48
N PRO A 81 -20.13 -7.81 -13.08
CA PRO A 81 -21.10 -8.64 -13.81
C PRO A 81 -21.40 -8.14 -15.23
N ALA A 82 -21.06 -6.89 -15.54
CA ALA A 82 -21.14 -6.33 -16.89
C ALA A 82 -19.89 -6.60 -17.75
N TRP A 83 -18.87 -7.29 -17.20
CA TRP A 83 -17.66 -7.61 -17.94
C TRP A 83 -17.95 -8.64 -19.04
N ALA A 84 -17.61 -8.27 -20.27
CA ALA A 84 -17.66 -9.12 -21.44
C ALA A 84 -16.22 -9.47 -21.85
N PRO A 85 -15.75 -10.72 -21.71
CA PRO A 85 -14.38 -11.11 -22.06
C PRO A 85 -14.06 -10.91 -23.53
N ASP A 86 -15.06 -11.04 -24.40
CA ASP A 86 -14.92 -10.85 -25.85
C ASP A 86 -14.90 -9.36 -26.25
N ASP A 87 -15.06 -8.45 -25.30
CA ASP A 87 -14.95 -7.02 -25.55
C ASP A 87 -13.47 -6.65 -25.74
N PRO A 88 -13.07 -6.16 -26.93
CA PRO A 88 -11.69 -5.75 -27.20
C PRO A 88 -11.21 -4.62 -26.28
N ALA A 89 -12.12 -3.89 -25.61
CA ALA A 89 -11.80 -2.94 -24.55
C ALA A 89 -11.18 -3.60 -23.30
N THR A 90 -11.45 -4.88 -23.06
CA THR A 90 -11.06 -5.59 -21.83
C THR A 90 -10.03 -6.69 -22.02
N GLY A 91 -9.89 -7.22 -23.25
CA GLY A 91 -8.82 -8.12 -23.67
C GLY A 91 -7.36 -7.68 -23.40
N PRO A 92 -6.99 -6.38 -23.34
CA PRO A 92 -5.57 -6.01 -23.29
C PRO A 92 -4.92 -6.10 -21.90
N LEU A 93 -5.60 -6.66 -20.89
CA LEU A 93 -4.96 -7.02 -19.60
C LEU A 93 -4.84 -8.54 -19.39
N GLU A 94 -5.23 -9.39 -20.33
CA GLU A 94 -5.11 -10.85 -20.15
C GLU A 94 -3.65 -11.29 -19.99
N TRP A 95 -2.72 -10.64 -20.71
CA TRP A 95 -1.28 -10.88 -20.61
C TRP A 95 -0.74 -10.71 -19.18
N VAL A 96 -1.39 -9.89 -18.35
CA VAL A 96 -0.96 -9.62 -16.97
C VAL A 96 -1.02 -10.89 -16.13
N LEU A 97 -1.97 -11.79 -16.41
CA LEU A 97 -2.02 -13.08 -15.71
C LEU A 97 -0.78 -13.92 -15.99
N GLU A 98 -0.41 -14.03 -17.27
CA GLU A 98 0.78 -14.75 -17.67
C GLU A 98 2.03 -14.12 -17.06
N ALA A 99 2.22 -12.82 -17.25
CA ALA A 99 3.35 -12.08 -16.70
C ALA A 99 3.45 -12.23 -15.17
N PHE A 100 2.37 -12.00 -14.43
CA PHE A 100 2.38 -12.00 -12.97
C PHE A 100 2.70 -13.38 -12.37
N PHE A 101 2.18 -14.45 -12.96
CA PHE A 101 2.38 -15.82 -12.43
C PHE A 101 3.65 -16.49 -12.95
N THR A 102 4.22 -16.05 -14.07
CA THR A 102 5.45 -16.61 -14.62
C THR A 102 6.71 -15.85 -14.22
N LEU A 103 6.57 -14.61 -13.74
CA LEU A 103 7.71 -13.81 -13.30
C LEU A 103 8.45 -14.53 -12.16
N PRO A 104 9.79 -14.68 -12.25
CA PRO A 104 10.55 -15.29 -11.19
C PRO A 104 10.41 -14.50 -9.87
N PRO A 105 10.50 -15.18 -8.72
CA PRO A 105 10.49 -14.51 -7.42
C PRO A 105 11.51 -13.38 -7.35
N ALA A 106 11.16 -12.27 -6.72
CA ALA A 106 12.05 -11.13 -6.55
C ALA A 106 13.36 -11.56 -5.87
N SER A 107 14.49 -11.10 -6.41
CA SER A 107 15.78 -11.32 -5.79
C SER A 107 15.84 -10.63 -4.41
N PRO A 108 16.76 -11.02 -3.51
CA PRO A 108 16.90 -10.35 -2.22
C PRO A 108 17.13 -8.84 -2.33
N GLY A 109 17.89 -8.39 -3.34
CA GLY A 109 18.15 -6.97 -3.58
C GLY A 109 16.89 -6.20 -3.99
N VAL A 110 16.07 -6.79 -4.87
CA VAL A 110 14.79 -6.20 -5.29
C VAL A 110 13.81 -6.11 -4.13
N ARG A 111 13.73 -7.15 -3.29
CA ARG A 111 12.88 -7.11 -2.08
C ARG A 111 13.35 -6.07 -1.07
N ALA A 112 14.66 -5.87 -0.93
CA ALA A 112 15.20 -4.84 -0.07
C ALA A 112 14.90 -3.43 -0.62
N ALA A 113 15.00 -3.24 -1.94
CA ALA A 113 14.65 -1.99 -2.60
C ALA A 113 13.14 -1.69 -2.46
N ASP A 114 12.29 -2.69 -2.65
CA ASP A 114 10.83 -2.60 -2.42
C ASP A 114 10.51 -2.22 -0.97
N ALA A 115 11.16 -2.85 0.02
CA ALA A 115 11.00 -2.49 1.41
C ALA A 115 11.48 -1.07 1.76
N ALA A 116 12.50 -0.56 1.06
CA ALA A 116 13.05 0.77 1.26
C ALA A 116 12.20 1.88 0.62
N ALA A 117 11.66 1.63 -0.58
CA ALA A 117 10.81 2.56 -1.31
C ALA A 117 9.34 2.50 -0.84
N GLY A 118 8.92 1.37 -0.27
CA GLY A 118 7.53 1.04 0.01
C GLY A 118 6.85 0.47 -1.23
N ASP A 119 5.93 -0.49 -1.04
CA ASP A 119 5.16 -1.07 -2.13
C ASP A 119 4.28 0.01 -2.80
N LEU A 120 4.61 0.34 -4.05
CA LEU A 120 3.95 1.36 -4.85
C LEU A 120 2.65 0.87 -5.51
N THR A 121 2.22 -0.37 -5.26
CA THR A 121 1.01 -0.96 -5.87
C THR A 121 -0.20 -0.07 -5.64
N ARG A 122 -0.37 0.45 -4.42
CA ARG A 122 -1.48 1.34 -4.10
C ARG A 122 -1.38 2.68 -4.83
N ALA A 123 -0.19 3.26 -4.94
CA ALA A 123 0.01 4.51 -5.67
C ALA A 123 -0.39 4.34 -7.15
N TYR A 124 -0.04 3.22 -7.79
CA TYR A 124 -0.46 2.93 -9.16
C TYR A 124 -1.97 2.76 -9.29
N LEU A 125 -2.61 2.05 -8.35
CA LEU A 125 -4.07 1.89 -8.34
C LEU A 125 -4.79 3.23 -8.20
N ASP A 126 -4.29 4.11 -7.32
CA ASP A 126 -4.85 5.45 -7.13
C ASP A 126 -4.61 6.32 -8.39
N ALA A 127 -3.43 6.22 -9.04
CA ALA A 127 -3.10 6.95 -10.26
C ALA A 127 -3.93 6.53 -11.49
N PHE A 128 -4.15 5.23 -11.69
CA PHE A 128 -4.96 4.73 -12.81
C PHE A 128 -6.46 4.95 -12.61
N GLY A 129 -6.88 5.44 -11.45
CA GLY A 129 -8.28 5.66 -11.13
C GLY A 129 -9.10 4.36 -11.01
N PRO A 130 -10.44 4.46 -11.06
CA PRO A 130 -11.32 3.35 -10.72
C PRO A 130 -11.14 2.15 -11.66
N GLY A 131 -10.94 0.96 -11.08
CA GLY A 131 -10.62 -0.27 -11.80
C GLY A 131 -11.77 -0.91 -12.58
N ASN A 132 -12.95 -0.29 -12.66
CA ASN A 132 -14.10 -0.81 -13.41
C ASN A 132 -14.20 -0.25 -14.85
N GLN A 133 -13.25 0.60 -15.28
CA GLN A 133 -13.20 1.19 -16.62
C GLN A 133 -11.93 0.75 -17.33
N ALA A 134 -12.02 -0.25 -18.23
CA ALA A 134 -10.85 -0.79 -18.91
C ALA A 134 -10.24 0.21 -19.90
N ASP A 135 -11.07 0.85 -20.75
CA ASP A 135 -10.63 1.79 -21.79
C ASP A 135 -9.80 2.96 -21.27
N ALA A 136 -10.14 3.47 -20.08
CA ALA A 136 -9.45 4.62 -19.49
C ALA A 136 -7.97 4.35 -19.21
N LEU A 137 -7.59 3.09 -18.93
CA LEU A 137 -6.21 2.74 -18.60
C LEU A 137 -5.29 2.80 -19.82
N PHE A 138 -5.74 2.31 -20.98
CA PHE A 138 -4.87 2.21 -22.16
C PHE A 138 -4.55 3.57 -22.78
N HIS A 139 -5.35 4.58 -22.47
CA HIS A 139 -5.12 5.96 -22.82
C HIS A 139 -4.34 6.75 -21.75
N ASP A 140 -4.08 6.13 -20.59
CA ASP A 140 -3.34 6.76 -19.51
C ASP A 140 -1.84 6.90 -19.87
N PRO A 141 -1.27 8.11 -19.80
CA PRO A 141 0.12 8.33 -20.20
C PRO A 141 1.14 7.66 -19.27
N LEU A 142 0.82 7.55 -17.97
CA LEU A 142 1.67 6.85 -17.01
C LEU A 142 1.67 5.35 -17.31
N TYR A 143 0.50 4.76 -17.58
CA TYR A 143 0.39 3.35 -17.97
C TYR A 143 1.26 3.02 -19.19
N ARG A 144 1.11 3.76 -20.30
CA ARG A 144 1.85 3.47 -21.53
C ARG A 144 3.37 3.61 -21.35
N ASN A 145 3.78 4.64 -20.61
CA ASN A 145 5.19 4.89 -20.34
C ASN A 145 5.79 3.78 -19.47
N ASP A 146 5.16 3.51 -18.32
CA ASP A 146 5.70 2.57 -17.34
C ASP A 146 5.60 1.13 -17.86
N LYS A 147 4.57 0.79 -18.68
CA LYS A 147 4.54 -0.47 -19.44
C LYS A 147 5.78 -0.61 -20.31
N SER A 148 6.09 0.38 -21.15
CA SER A 148 7.23 0.30 -22.06
C SER A 148 8.57 0.10 -21.35
N VAL A 149 8.77 0.74 -20.19
CA VAL A 149 10.00 0.55 -19.42
C VAL A 149 10.00 -0.81 -18.73
N CYS A 150 8.89 -1.17 -18.08
CA CYS A 150 8.79 -2.41 -17.31
C CYS A 150 8.81 -3.67 -18.18
N ASP A 151 8.36 -3.58 -19.42
CA ASP A 151 8.47 -4.67 -20.38
C ASP A 151 9.94 -5.07 -20.61
N GLY A 152 10.83 -4.08 -20.72
CA GLY A 152 12.28 -4.31 -20.82
C GLY A 152 12.93 -4.77 -19.52
N VAL A 153 12.51 -4.21 -18.38
CA VAL A 153 13.08 -4.51 -17.06
C VAL A 153 12.69 -5.91 -16.57
N LEU A 154 11.44 -6.31 -16.75
CA LEU A 154 10.91 -7.59 -16.29
C LEU A 154 10.98 -8.68 -17.36
N GLY A 155 11.31 -8.34 -18.61
CA GLY A 155 11.31 -9.27 -19.73
C GLY A 155 9.89 -9.74 -20.08
N LEU A 156 8.91 -8.83 -20.05
CA LEU A 156 7.52 -9.14 -20.36
C LEU A 156 7.33 -9.36 -21.87
N PRO A 157 6.31 -10.15 -22.27
CA PRO A 157 5.96 -10.29 -23.68
C PRO A 157 5.73 -8.93 -24.34
N GLN A 158 6.34 -8.75 -25.52
CA GLN A 158 6.10 -7.61 -26.38
C GLN A 158 4.85 -7.90 -27.22
N ASP A 159 3.92 -6.94 -27.29
CA ASP A 159 2.71 -7.02 -28.11
C ASP A 159 3.03 -6.97 -29.62
#